data_AF-A0A3M7F7Y4-F1
#
_entry.id   AF-A0A3M7F7Y4-F1
#
_cell.length_a   1.000
_cell.length_b   1.000
_cell.length_c   1.000
_cell.angle_alpha   90.00
_cell.angle_beta   90.00
_cell.angle_gamma   90.00
#
_symmetry.space_group_name_H-M   'P 1'
#
loop_
_entity.id
_entity.type
_entity.pdbx_description
1 polymer ?
#
loop_
_entity_poly.entity_id
_entity_poly.type
_entity_poly.pdbx_seq_one_letter_code
_entity_poly.pdbx_strand_id
1 'polypeptide(L)'
;MDPASLPPSDSPELHLVVATAEENLAQQHANSTEWRGALSLEAYLRREEHLDKQQLTKDGGLTAWMLAYQPPDGSKRQILCGCESIRKKALLARNGKVEEVVAHGVASVFCPPKFRGKGYAGRMMSEVGKKLKDWQAEEKGGSAFSVLYSDIGKEFYAARGWQPFPSSHITFPATETRSGSLPRVQKLQSGDLERLCEDDEKLLRHRLSNLAGDRAAVALIPDVATLDWHHAREDFVSTETHGGRPAFMDGGRGALVEVKSGVRAWCVWTRVWTNPQEDDPNTLHILRLTVEDESYSDFSPASEDGAQRFAGSGVAKAIAALLAEAQVQAKASGMHEVQIWNPTSATLAAARLIDSGAAVEEREKESITSLQWYGQGSWKDVDWLIVQPAPLPLVPLAPRAGRPPLEKLPRNGFALVPLAPGLDPLIEDCPDPRAARLEGGSGPWGTVCLDCAGTVAVAWPSAEEAVYWAAHSVTLLDRAGKIQCYAWKSYLEYEAVYLAAHPPTLRDRGGRIQCLSQSSELKKEAAYWAAHSAKPLDLVENHQLGD
;
A
#
# COMPACT_ATOMS: atom_id res chain seq x y z
N MET A 1 -16.76 24.25 9.00
CA MET A 1 -16.75 25.24 7.90
C MET A 1 -17.34 24.58 6.67
N ASP A 2 -18.19 25.31 5.94
CA ASP A 2 -18.94 24.81 4.79
C ASP A 2 -17.99 24.46 3.62
N PRO A 3 -18.00 23.20 3.12
CA PRO A 3 -17.26 22.78 1.93
C PRO A 3 -17.48 23.63 0.68
N ALA A 4 -18.53 24.46 0.65
CA ALA A 4 -18.87 25.40 -0.43
C ALA A 4 -17.92 26.62 -0.56
N SER A 5 -16.95 26.79 0.35
CA SER A 5 -16.05 27.96 0.40
C SER A 5 -14.64 27.75 -0.16
N LEU A 6 -14.32 26.57 -0.68
CA LEU A 6 -12.99 26.27 -1.22
C LEU A 6 -12.94 26.51 -2.73
N PRO A 7 -11.83 27.06 -3.26
CA PRO A 7 -11.71 27.34 -4.68
C PRO A 7 -11.55 26.05 -5.50
N PRO A 8 -11.85 26.06 -6.80
CA PRO A 8 -11.54 24.92 -7.68
C PRO A 8 -10.02 24.68 -7.75
N SER A 9 -9.61 23.44 -8.08
CA SER A 9 -8.18 23.03 -8.03
C SER A 9 -7.26 23.72 -9.05
N ASP A 10 -7.82 24.39 -10.05
CA ASP A 10 -7.12 25.20 -11.04
C ASP A 10 -6.98 26.67 -10.61
N SER A 11 -7.60 27.08 -9.50
CA SER A 11 -7.57 28.47 -9.02
C SER A 11 -6.14 29.02 -8.86
N PRO A 12 -5.90 30.29 -9.25
CA PRO A 12 -4.62 30.97 -9.03
C PRO A 12 -4.33 31.27 -7.56
N GLU A 13 -5.33 31.19 -6.68
CA GLU A 13 -5.22 31.42 -5.22
C GLU A 13 -4.66 30.20 -4.47
N LEU A 14 -4.41 29.11 -5.19
CA LEU A 14 -3.75 27.91 -4.69
C LEU A 14 -2.26 27.96 -4.97
N HIS A 15 -1.47 27.94 -3.92
CA HIS A 15 -0.02 28.08 -3.98
C HIS A 15 0.66 26.85 -3.37
N LEU A 16 1.72 26.39 -4.04
CA LEU A 16 2.66 25.47 -3.42
C LEU A 16 3.60 26.26 -2.51
N VAL A 17 3.68 25.89 -1.24
CA VAL A 17 4.52 26.55 -0.24
C VAL A 17 5.33 25.52 0.54
N VAL A 18 6.45 25.96 1.11
CA VAL A 18 7.13 25.21 2.18
C VAL A 18 6.35 25.41 3.47
N ALA A 19 6.09 24.32 4.19
CA ALA A 19 5.33 24.33 5.43
C ALA A 19 6.05 25.13 6.52
N THR A 20 5.29 25.82 7.36
CA THR A 20 5.80 26.20 8.70
C THR A 20 5.86 24.98 9.61
N ALA A 21 6.55 25.09 10.75
CA ALA A 21 6.59 24.00 11.74
C ALA A 21 5.19 23.62 12.26
N GLU A 22 4.30 24.61 12.48
CA GLU A 22 2.91 24.37 12.89
C GLU A 22 2.12 23.62 11.80
N GLU A 23 2.29 24.01 10.53
CA GLU A 23 1.61 23.36 9.41
C GLU A 23 2.10 21.94 9.17
N ASN A 24 3.42 21.71 9.28
CA ASN A 24 3.98 20.38 9.14
C ASN A 24 3.48 19.46 10.26
N LEU A 25 3.48 19.94 11.51
CA LEU A 25 2.93 19.19 12.65
C LEU A 25 1.45 18.87 12.46
N ALA A 26 0.65 19.84 11.98
CA ALA A 26 -0.77 19.62 11.69
C ALA A 26 -0.98 18.59 10.58
N GLN A 27 -0.14 18.61 9.54
CA GLN A 27 -0.17 17.62 8.45
C GLN A 27 0.21 16.23 8.97
N GLN A 28 1.26 16.12 9.78
CA GLN A 28 1.68 14.86 10.42
C GLN A 28 0.58 14.31 11.33
N HIS A 29 -0.07 15.16 12.12
CA HIS A 29 -1.21 14.74 12.91
C HIS A 29 -2.35 14.22 12.01
N ALA A 30 -2.66 14.91 10.91
CA ALA A 30 -3.74 14.53 10.00
C ALA A 30 -3.45 13.25 9.20
N ASN A 31 -2.19 12.99 8.86
CA ASN A 31 -1.77 11.82 8.09
C ASN A 31 -1.38 10.63 8.98
N SER A 32 -1.29 10.81 10.30
CA SER A 32 -0.79 9.82 11.25
C SER A 32 -1.45 8.45 11.14
N THR A 33 -2.76 8.38 10.93
CA THR A 33 -3.47 7.10 10.76
C THR A 33 -2.90 6.27 9.62
N GLU A 34 -2.45 6.92 8.54
CA GLU A 34 -1.91 6.23 7.36
C GLU A 34 -0.43 5.84 7.57
N TRP A 35 0.38 6.63 8.30
CA TRP A 35 1.85 6.48 8.29
C TRP A 35 2.49 6.09 9.63
N ARG A 36 1.70 5.97 10.71
CA ARG A 36 2.23 5.65 12.05
C ARG A 36 2.63 4.18 12.23
N GLY A 37 2.11 3.27 11.41
CA GLY A 37 2.32 1.83 11.59
C GLY A 37 1.94 1.40 13.02
N ALA A 38 2.82 0.66 13.68
CA ALA A 38 2.60 0.20 15.06
C ALA A 38 2.62 1.28 16.16
N LEU A 39 2.94 2.54 15.83
CA LEU A 39 3.11 3.59 16.83
C LEU A 39 1.77 4.22 17.28
N SER A 40 1.75 4.68 18.53
CA SER A 40 0.75 5.66 18.97
C SER A 40 0.94 6.99 18.19
N LEU A 41 -0.08 7.84 18.18
CA LEU A 41 0.03 9.18 17.58
C LEU A 41 1.19 9.98 18.18
N GLU A 42 1.31 10.01 19.51
CA GLU A 42 2.38 10.76 20.18
C GLU A 42 3.76 10.23 19.84
N ALA A 43 3.92 8.90 19.79
CA ALA A 43 5.18 8.27 19.41
C ALA A 43 5.53 8.52 17.94
N TYR A 44 4.52 8.51 17.06
CA TYR A 44 4.69 8.86 15.65
C TYR A 44 5.22 10.30 15.49
N LEU A 45 4.62 11.29 16.18
CA LEU A 45 5.10 12.67 16.07
C LEU A 45 6.54 12.84 16.58
N ARG A 46 6.91 12.14 17.67
CA ARG A 46 8.31 12.12 18.14
C ARG A 46 9.25 11.41 17.16
N ARG A 47 8.78 10.37 16.48
CA ARG A 47 9.54 9.70 15.41
C ARG A 47 9.81 10.67 14.27
N GLU A 48 8.81 11.40 13.81
CA GLU A 48 9.01 12.37 12.72
C GLU A 48 10.00 13.47 13.12
N GLU A 49 9.91 13.99 14.36
CA GLU A 49 10.90 14.94 14.88
C GLU A 49 12.32 14.33 14.97
N HIS A 50 12.43 13.06 15.35
CA HIS A 50 13.71 12.34 15.39
C HIS A 50 14.27 12.11 13.99
N LEU A 51 13.43 11.78 13.02
CA LEU A 51 13.82 11.52 11.63
C LEU A 51 14.18 12.80 10.88
N ASP A 52 13.60 13.95 11.22
CA ASP A 52 13.98 15.25 10.65
C ASP A 52 15.41 15.68 11.03
N LYS A 53 15.96 15.12 12.13
CA LYS A 53 17.30 15.44 12.65
C LYS A 53 18.41 14.53 12.11
N GLN A 54 18.09 13.54 11.28
CA GLN A 54 19.07 12.61 10.73
C GLN A 54 19.93 13.28 9.64
N GLN A 55 21.12 12.76 9.38
CA GLN A 55 22.07 13.37 8.42
C GLN A 55 21.47 13.57 7.01
N LEU A 56 20.57 12.68 6.60
CA LEU A 56 19.88 12.75 5.30
C LEU A 56 18.89 13.94 5.20
N THR A 57 18.27 14.33 6.31
CA THR A 57 17.05 15.15 6.34
C THR A 57 17.23 16.48 7.05
N LYS A 58 18.18 16.57 7.98
CA LYS A 58 18.51 17.80 8.71
C LYS A 58 18.95 18.92 7.77
N ASP A 59 18.99 20.14 8.30
CA ASP A 59 19.52 21.33 7.61
C ASP A 59 18.86 21.57 6.23
N GLY A 60 17.59 21.20 6.10
CA GLY A 60 16.80 21.32 4.87
C GLY A 60 16.92 20.14 3.90
N GLY A 61 17.60 19.04 4.27
CA GLY A 61 17.66 17.82 3.45
C GLY A 61 16.27 17.22 3.15
N LEU A 62 15.31 17.42 4.05
CA LEU A 62 13.87 17.20 3.83
C LEU A 62 13.15 18.54 3.66
N THR A 63 12.23 18.62 2.70
CA THR A 63 11.33 19.77 2.52
C THR A 63 9.89 19.30 2.60
N ALA A 64 9.12 19.85 3.54
CA ALA A 64 7.68 19.64 3.66
C ALA A 64 6.93 20.63 2.74
N TRP A 65 6.27 20.10 1.72
CA TRP A 65 5.50 20.86 0.73
C TRP A 65 4.02 20.84 1.06
N MET A 66 3.36 21.98 0.91
CA MET A 66 1.93 22.13 1.14
C MET A 66 1.26 22.82 -0.02
N LEU A 67 0.09 22.34 -0.43
CA LEU A 67 -0.83 23.13 -1.24
C LEU A 67 -1.70 23.97 -0.31
N ALA A 68 -1.47 25.28 -0.32
CA ALA A 68 -2.16 26.25 0.51
C ALA A 68 -3.16 27.07 -0.32
N TYR A 69 -4.36 27.28 0.22
CA TYR A 69 -5.31 28.28 -0.24
C TYR A 69 -5.15 29.56 0.58
N GLN A 70 -4.88 30.68 -0.09
CA GLN A 70 -4.89 32.00 0.54
C GLN A 70 -6.15 32.77 0.10
N PRO A 71 -7.15 32.93 0.98
CA PRO A 71 -8.33 33.73 0.68
C PRO A 71 -7.98 35.19 0.31
N PRO A 72 -8.63 35.80 -0.69
CA PRO A 72 -8.41 37.20 -1.09
C PRO A 72 -8.73 38.23 -0.01
N ASP A 73 -9.63 37.88 0.92
CA ASP A 73 -10.04 38.74 2.03
C ASP A 73 -8.97 38.86 3.14
N GLY A 74 -7.82 38.20 2.97
CA GLY A 74 -6.71 38.22 3.92
C GLY A 74 -6.90 37.27 5.11
N SER A 75 -7.92 36.42 5.11
CA SER A 75 -8.13 35.40 6.14
C SER A 75 -6.96 34.42 6.22
N LYS A 76 -6.87 33.66 7.34
CA LYS A 76 -5.83 32.66 7.56
C LYS A 76 -5.80 31.65 6.40
N ARG A 77 -4.61 31.45 5.81
CA ARG A 77 -4.40 30.45 4.76
C ARG A 77 -4.76 29.04 5.25
N GLN A 78 -5.29 28.23 4.34
CA GLN A 78 -5.72 26.86 4.63
C GLN A 78 -4.83 25.85 3.91
N ILE A 79 -4.28 24.89 4.64
CA ILE A 79 -3.52 23.78 4.05
C ILE A 79 -4.49 22.69 3.59
N LEU A 80 -4.40 22.34 2.31
CA LEU A 80 -5.32 21.40 1.65
C LEU A 80 -4.70 20.02 1.44
N CYS A 81 -3.43 19.95 1.06
CA CYS A 81 -2.69 18.71 0.84
C CYS A 81 -1.23 18.94 1.23
N GLY A 82 -0.50 17.87 1.52
CA GLY A 82 0.93 17.95 1.77
C GLY A 82 1.68 16.71 1.29
N CYS A 83 2.97 16.88 1.06
CA CYS A 83 3.93 15.80 0.83
C CYS A 83 5.33 16.26 1.28
N GLU A 84 6.29 15.36 1.21
CA GLU A 84 7.68 15.65 1.55
C GLU A 84 8.58 15.33 0.36
N SER A 85 9.69 16.05 0.22
CA SER A 85 10.79 15.66 -0.67
C SER A 85 12.10 15.59 0.10
N ILE A 86 12.86 14.53 -0.11
CA ILE A 86 14.20 14.36 0.44
C ILE A 86 15.21 14.50 -0.70
N ARG A 87 16.18 15.40 -0.54
CA ARG A 87 17.30 15.55 -1.46
C ARG A 87 18.18 14.30 -1.43
N LYS A 88 18.51 13.78 -2.60
CA LYS A 88 19.33 12.58 -2.79
C LYS A 88 20.53 12.87 -3.69
N LYS A 89 21.65 12.22 -3.39
CA LYS A 89 22.76 12.10 -4.34
C LYS A 89 22.42 11.01 -5.35
N ALA A 90 22.73 11.26 -6.61
CA ALA A 90 22.48 10.33 -7.70
C ALA A 90 23.65 10.34 -8.68
N LEU A 91 23.69 9.33 -9.53
CA LEU A 91 24.62 9.22 -10.64
C LEU A 91 23.84 9.28 -11.95
N LEU A 92 24.40 10.01 -12.91
CA LEU A 92 23.94 10.06 -14.30
C LEU A 92 25.09 9.61 -15.21
N ALA A 93 24.83 8.60 -16.01
CA ALA A 93 25.69 8.11 -17.08
C ALA A 93 25.12 8.52 -18.44
N ARG A 94 25.93 9.11 -19.31
CA ARG A 94 25.61 9.35 -20.71
C ARG A 94 26.89 9.48 -21.52
N ASN A 95 26.95 8.89 -22.72
CA ASN A 95 28.10 8.99 -23.62
C ASN A 95 29.44 8.63 -22.94
N GLY A 96 29.47 7.53 -22.19
CA GLY A 96 30.66 7.08 -21.44
C GLY A 96 31.05 7.95 -20.22
N LYS A 97 30.35 9.06 -19.93
CA LYS A 97 30.63 9.93 -18.78
C LYS A 97 29.66 9.64 -17.65
N VAL A 98 30.19 9.40 -16.46
CA VAL A 98 29.43 9.30 -15.21
C VAL A 98 29.67 10.54 -14.37
N GLU A 99 28.60 11.20 -13.95
CA GLU A 99 28.68 12.37 -13.07
C GLU A 99 27.69 12.26 -11.90
N GLU A 100 28.06 12.90 -10.79
CA GLU A 100 27.17 13.04 -9.64
C GLU A 100 26.17 14.17 -9.90
N VAL A 101 24.89 13.86 -9.73
CA VAL A 101 23.75 14.77 -9.93
C VAL A 101 22.85 14.79 -8.71
N VAL A 102 21.95 15.77 -8.66
CA VAL A 102 20.92 15.86 -7.62
C VAL A 102 19.66 15.14 -8.08
N ALA A 103 19.05 14.38 -7.18
CA ALA A 103 17.71 13.83 -7.35
C ALA A 103 16.87 14.07 -6.09
N HIS A 104 15.57 13.84 -6.17
CA HIS A 104 14.66 13.97 -5.02
C HIS A 104 13.80 12.72 -4.86
N GLY A 105 13.68 12.21 -3.64
CA GLY A 105 12.67 11.21 -3.29
C GLY A 105 11.44 11.91 -2.72
N VAL A 106 10.25 11.68 -3.28
CA VAL A 106 8.98 12.22 -2.77
C VAL A 106 8.29 11.16 -1.90
N ALA A 107 7.82 11.59 -0.73
CA ALA A 107 7.18 10.73 0.27
C ALA A 107 5.96 11.41 0.91
N SER A 108 5.24 10.66 1.74
CA SER A 108 4.19 11.18 2.64
C SER A 108 3.09 11.98 1.93
N VAL A 109 2.79 11.64 0.66
CA VAL A 109 1.76 12.32 -0.13
C VAL A 109 0.41 12.07 0.51
N PHE A 110 -0.22 13.13 1.03
CA PHE A 110 -1.47 13.01 1.75
C PHE A 110 -2.44 14.15 1.45
N CYS A 111 -3.68 13.75 1.20
CA CYS A 111 -4.83 14.62 1.08
C CYS A 111 -5.87 14.21 2.14
N PRO A 112 -6.19 15.09 3.11
CA PRO A 112 -7.26 14.85 4.08
C PRO A 112 -8.58 14.44 3.40
N PRO A 113 -9.35 13.49 3.97
CA PRO A 113 -10.57 12.96 3.35
C PRO A 113 -11.55 14.03 2.85
N LYS A 114 -11.75 15.11 3.62
CA LYS A 114 -12.63 16.25 3.27
C LYS A 114 -12.23 17.03 2.00
N PHE A 115 -11.01 16.83 1.52
CA PHE A 115 -10.44 17.50 0.34
C PHE A 115 -10.20 16.53 -0.83
N ARG A 116 -10.42 15.22 -0.65
CA ARG A 116 -10.28 14.20 -1.70
C ARG A 116 -11.36 14.38 -2.77
N GLY A 117 -11.08 13.93 -4.00
CA GLY A 117 -12.00 14.04 -5.15
C GLY A 117 -12.15 15.45 -5.75
N LYS A 118 -11.46 16.46 -5.20
CA LYS A 118 -11.55 17.86 -5.66
C LYS A 118 -10.37 18.32 -6.53
N GLY A 119 -9.44 17.42 -6.87
CA GLY A 119 -8.28 17.71 -7.70
C GLY A 119 -7.06 18.30 -6.98
N TYR A 120 -7.15 18.67 -5.69
CA TYR A 120 -6.08 19.33 -4.96
C TYR A 120 -4.77 18.54 -4.88
N ALA A 121 -4.82 17.24 -4.53
CA ALA A 121 -3.62 16.40 -4.55
C ALA A 121 -2.96 16.40 -5.93
N GLY A 122 -3.80 16.47 -6.97
CA GLY A 122 -3.33 16.50 -8.34
C GLY A 122 -2.61 17.79 -8.70
N ARG A 123 -3.19 18.91 -8.31
CA ARG A 123 -2.58 20.24 -8.42
C ARG A 123 -1.27 20.29 -7.64
N MET A 124 -1.26 19.85 -6.39
CA MET A 124 -0.07 19.84 -5.53
C MET A 124 1.08 19.09 -6.19
N MET A 125 0.88 17.83 -6.59
CA MET A 125 1.94 17.02 -7.19
C MET A 125 2.43 17.61 -8.52
N SER A 126 1.55 18.22 -9.31
CA SER A 126 1.97 18.92 -10.54
C SER A 126 2.90 20.09 -10.25
N GLU A 127 2.62 20.89 -9.22
CA GLU A 127 3.47 22.01 -8.82
C GLU A 127 4.77 21.53 -8.16
N VAL A 128 4.72 20.48 -7.34
CA VAL A 128 5.92 19.87 -6.74
C VAL A 128 6.86 19.37 -7.83
N GLY A 129 6.37 18.64 -8.82
CA GLY A 129 7.20 18.13 -9.93
C GLY A 129 7.87 19.26 -10.72
N LYS A 130 7.19 20.39 -10.92
CA LYS A 130 7.82 21.59 -11.52
C LYS A 130 8.90 22.17 -10.60
N LYS A 131 8.61 22.29 -9.30
CA LYS A 131 9.51 22.93 -8.33
C LYS A 131 10.79 22.14 -8.10
N LEU A 132 10.70 20.81 -8.03
CA LEU A 132 11.84 19.92 -7.78
C LEU A 132 12.87 19.90 -8.91
N LYS A 133 12.51 20.38 -10.11
CA LYS A 133 13.45 20.53 -11.22
C LYS A 133 14.67 21.38 -10.82
N ASP A 134 14.46 22.46 -10.08
CA ASP A 134 15.54 23.41 -9.74
C ASP A 134 15.88 23.42 -8.23
N TRP A 135 14.99 22.93 -7.38
CA TRP A 135 15.13 22.96 -5.92
C TRP A 135 16.43 22.30 -5.43
N GLN A 136 17.24 23.03 -4.66
CA GLN A 136 18.48 22.52 -4.02
C GLN A 136 19.48 21.89 -5.00
N ALA A 137 19.42 22.32 -6.25
CA ALA A 137 20.22 21.83 -7.35
C ALA A 137 20.66 22.94 -8.30
N GLU A 138 20.43 24.22 -7.94
CA GLU A 138 20.73 25.39 -8.77
C GLU A 138 22.21 25.44 -9.17
N GLU A 139 23.11 25.13 -8.22
CA GLU A 139 24.57 25.07 -8.45
C GLU A 139 24.99 23.93 -9.41
N LYS A 140 24.11 22.95 -9.62
CA LYS A 140 24.33 21.79 -10.50
C LYS A 140 23.57 21.91 -11.83
N GLY A 141 22.92 23.04 -12.07
CA GLY A 141 22.10 23.26 -13.27
C GLY A 141 20.74 22.56 -13.23
N GLY A 142 20.27 22.17 -12.04
CA GLY A 142 18.99 21.50 -11.79
C GLY A 142 19.15 20.04 -11.33
N SER A 143 18.04 19.49 -10.82
CA SER A 143 17.89 18.08 -10.50
C SER A 143 17.83 17.26 -11.80
N ALA A 144 18.41 16.07 -11.81
CA ALA A 144 18.32 15.17 -12.96
C ALA A 144 16.95 14.47 -13.02
N PHE A 145 16.43 14.06 -11.87
CA PHE A 145 15.16 13.35 -11.75
C PHE A 145 14.59 13.43 -10.32
N SER A 146 13.33 12.99 -10.17
CA SER A 146 12.76 12.69 -8.86
C SER A 146 12.00 11.37 -8.89
N VAL A 147 11.92 10.69 -7.76
CA VAL A 147 11.32 9.36 -7.64
C VAL A 147 10.26 9.33 -6.55
N LEU A 148 9.28 8.46 -6.70
CA LEU A 148 8.31 8.11 -5.66
C LEU A 148 7.87 6.66 -5.83
N TYR A 149 7.17 6.16 -4.83
CA TYR A 149 6.61 4.81 -4.82
C TYR A 149 5.11 4.94 -4.59
N SER A 150 4.30 4.56 -5.59
CA SER A 150 2.86 4.80 -5.61
C SER A 150 2.07 3.66 -4.97
N ASP A 151 1.27 3.97 -3.96
CA ASP A 151 0.30 3.06 -3.34
C ASP A 151 -1.13 3.18 -3.91
N ILE A 152 -1.28 3.91 -5.02
CA ILE A 152 -2.58 4.19 -5.65
C ILE A 152 -2.58 3.85 -7.14
N GLY A 153 -1.76 2.87 -7.54
CA GLY A 153 -1.63 2.39 -8.91
C GLY A 153 -0.67 3.24 -9.77
N LYS A 154 -0.77 3.07 -11.09
CA LYS A 154 0.20 3.60 -12.07
C LYS A 154 -0.22 4.95 -12.63
N GLU A 155 -1.51 5.27 -12.59
CA GLU A 155 -2.12 6.31 -13.42
C GLU A 155 -1.97 7.69 -12.80
N PHE A 156 -2.18 7.81 -11.48
CA PHE A 156 -2.23 9.11 -10.82
C PHE A 156 -0.93 9.89 -10.99
N TYR A 157 0.21 9.28 -10.66
CA TYR A 157 1.50 9.96 -10.75
C TYR A 157 2.03 10.07 -12.18
N ALA A 158 1.72 9.09 -13.06
CA ALA A 158 2.06 9.15 -14.48
C ALA A 158 1.45 10.36 -15.18
N ALA A 159 0.19 10.68 -14.87
CA ALA A 159 -0.48 11.87 -15.38
C ALA A 159 0.17 13.20 -14.94
N ARG A 160 1.14 13.15 -14.00
CA ARG A 160 1.85 14.32 -13.44
C ARG A 160 3.35 14.32 -13.73
N GLY A 161 3.83 13.37 -14.52
CA GLY A 161 5.22 13.30 -14.97
C GLY A 161 6.04 12.17 -14.35
N TRP A 162 5.59 11.55 -13.26
CA TRP A 162 6.25 10.40 -12.65
C TRP A 162 5.79 9.11 -13.32
N GLN A 163 6.55 8.65 -14.31
CA GLN A 163 6.22 7.49 -15.11
C GLN A 163 6.55 6.20 -14.35
N PRO A 164 5.69 5.17 -14.41
CA PRO A 164 5.92 3.92 -13.73
C PRO A 164 7.07 3.15 -14.39
N PHE A 165 7.90 2.54 -13.56
CA PHE A 165 8.96 1.60 -13.94
C PHE A 165 8.62 0.20 -13.44
N PRO A 166 9.20 -0.86 -14.06
CA PRO A 166 9.03 -2.23 -13.58
C PRO A 166 9.25 -2.32 -12.07
N SER A 167 8.29 -2.92 -11.40
CA SER A 167 8.24 -2.99 -9.94
C SER A 167 7.96 -4.42 -9.55
N SER A 168 8.99 -5.16 -9.16
CA SER A 168 8.84 -6.56 -8.77
C SER A 168 9.45 -6.83 -7.41
N HIS A 169 9.09 -7.97 -6.80
CA HIS A 169 9.71 -8.44 -5.57
C HIS A 169 9.71 -9.96 -5.50
N ILE A 170 10.46 -10.49 -4.54
CA ILE A 170 10.28 -11.84 -4.02
C ILE A 170 10.01 -11.69 -2.53
N THR A 171 9.05 -12.46 -2.03
CA THR A 171 8.78 -12.65 -0.61
C THR A 171 9.13 -14.10 -0.23
N PHE A 172 9.69 -14.29 0.96
CA PHE A 172 9.93 -15.61 1.54
C PHE A 172 9.76 -15.56 3.06
N PRO A 173 9.30 -16.67 3.70
CA PRO A 173 8.90 -16.65 5.10
C PRO A 173 10.08 -16.50 6.04
N ALA A 174 9.86 -15.92 7.22
CA ALA A 174 10.81 -15.97 8.32
C ALA A 174 10.98 -17.42 8.84
N THR A 175 12.20 -17.83 9.20
CA THR A 175 12.48 -19.18 9.72
C THR A 175 13.47 -19.14 10.88
N GLU A 176 13.35 -20.09 11.81
CA GLU A 176 14.28 -20.24 12.94
C GLU A 176 15.60 -20.88 12.53
N THR A 177 15.59 -21.67 11.45
CA THR A 177 16.74 -22.47 11.04
C THR A 177 17.12 -22.19 9.59
N ARG A 178 18.43 -22.15 9.36
CA ARG A 178 18.97 -22.08 8.01
C ARG A 178 18.85 -23.43 7.33
N SER A 179 18.30 -23.44 6.12
CA SER A 179 18.24 -24.62 5.27
C SER A 179 19.61 -24.95 4.66
N GLY A 180 20.01 -26.22 4.70
CA GLY A 180 21.15 -26.76 3.94
C GLY A 180 22.55 -26.33 4.38
N SER A 181 23.56 -26.74 3.60
CA SER A 181 24.98 -26.42 3.80
C SER A 181 25.37 -25.13 3.07
N LEU A 182 24.78 -24.01 3.47
CA LEU A 182 25.13 -22.69 2.94
C LEU A 182 26.44 -22.16 3.56
N PRO A 183 27.21 -21.31 2.84
CA PRO A 183 28.38 -20.63 3.38
C PRO A 183 28.09 -19.88 4.70
N ARG A 184 29.10 -19.79 5.57
CA ARG A 184 29.00 -18.94 6.76
C ARG A 184 29.04 -17.47 6.35
N VAL A 185 28.23 -16.65 7.02
CA VAL A 185 28.21 -15.20 6.82
C VAL A 185 28.74 -14.50 8.07
N GLN A 186 29.32 -13.33 7.88
CA GLN A 186 29.62 -12.37 8.93
C GLN A 186 28.43 -11.41 9.09
N LYS A 187 27.96 -11.21 10.32
CA LYS A 187 26.94 -10.17 10.60
C LYS A 187 27.58 -8.79 10.49
N LEU A 188 26.90 -7.86 9.82
CA LEU A 188 27.34 -6.48 9.70
C LEU A 188 26.98 -5.68 10.96
N GLN A 189 27.87 -4.76 11.30
CA GLN A 189 27.72 -3.72 12.31
C GLN A 189 27.50 -2.36 11.63
N SER A 190 26.99 -1.37 12.37
CA SER A 190 26.80 -0.01 11.81
C SER A 190 28.11 0.59 11.27
N GLY A 191 29.26 0.32 11.92
CA GLY A 191 30.57 0.80 11.48
C GLY A 191 31.06 0.18 10.16
N ASP A 192 30.46 -0.91 9.69
CA ASP A 192 30.81 -1.52 8.40
C ASP A 192 30.16 -0.79 7.22
N LEU A 193 29.06 -0.05 7.46
CA LEU A 193 28.20 0.47 6.39
C LEU A 193 28.88 1.54 5.55
N GLU A 194 29.62 2.46 6.15
CA GLU A 194 30.30 3.55 5.43
C GLU A 194 31.21 3.01 4.32
N ARG A 195 32.10 2.08 4.67
CA ARG A 195 33.00 1.43 3.70
C ARG A 195 32.24 0.63 2.64
N LEU A 196 31.18 -0.10 3.02
CA LEU A 196 30.41 -0.89 2.07
C LEU A 196 29.62 -0.01 1.10
N CYS A 197 29.12 1.15 1.54
CA CYS A 197 28.49 2.14 0.67
C CYS A 197 29.50 2.74 -0.32
N GLU A 198 30.72 3.05 0.12
CA GLU A 198 31.80 3.51 -0.78
C GLU A 198 32.17 2.46 -1.83
N ASP A 199 32.29 1.19 -1.41
CA ASP A 199 32.59 0.09 -2.32
C ASP A 199 31.43 -0.15 -3.31
N ASP A 200 30.17 -0.05 -2.86
CA ASP A 200 29.00 -0.14 -3.73
C ASP A 200 28.93 1.02 -4.73
N GLU A 201 29.22 2.24 -4.30
CA GLU A 201 29.23 3.40 -5.19
C GLU A 201 30.28 3.24 -6.30
N LYS A 202 31.48 2.73 -5.98
CA LYS A 202 32.52 2.45 -6.99
C LYS A 202 32.03 1.44 -8.03
N LEU A 203 31.39 0.35 -7.58
CA LEU A 203 30.79 -0.65 -8.46
C LEU A 203 29.68 -0.01 -9.31
N LEU A 204 28.81 0.78 -8.71
CA LEU A 204 27.71 1.44 -9.41
C LEU A 204 28.20 2.43 -10.48
N ARG A 205 29.25 3.20 -10.19
CA ARG A 205 29.90 4.09 -11.17
C ARG A 205 30.49 3.30 -12.33
N HIS A 206 31.18 2.19 -12.06
CA HIS A 206 31.75 1.35 -13.13
C HIS A 206 30.64 0.75 -14.01
N ARG A 207 29.60 0.19 -13.41
CA ARG A 207 28.41 -0.34 -14.10
C ARG A 207 27.75 0.71 -14.99
N LEU A 208 27.48 1.89 -14.43
CA LEU A 208 26.88 2.99 -15.18
C LEU A 208 27.77 3.44 -16.34
N SER A 209 29.09 3.43 -16.18
CA SER A 209 30.02 3.75 -17.29
C SER A 209 29.96 2.72 -18.42
N ASN A 210 29.74 1.44 -18.10
CA ASN A 210 29.62 0.35 -19.07
C ASN A 210 28.26 0.38 -19.80
N LEU A 211 27.20 0.86 -19.14
CA LEU A 211 25.87 1.04 -19.72
C LEU A 211 25.72 2.35 -20.51
N ALA A 212 26.66 3.29 -20.36
CA ALA A 212 26.56 4.62 -20.94
C ALA A 212 26.70 4.59 -22.48
N GLY A 213 25.58 4.36 -23.16
CA GLY A 213 25.40 4.62 -24.59
C GLY A 213 24.76 5.99 -24.85
N ASP A 214 23.93 6.06 -25.89
CA ASP A 214 23.14 7.26 -26.22
C ASP A 214 22.02 7.52 -25.17
N ARG A 215 21.54 6.45 -24.52
CA ARG A 215 20.53 6.51 -23.45
C ARG A 215 21.15 6.96 -22.14
N ALA A 216 20.39 7.70 -21.32
CA ALA A 216 20.84 8.06 -19.99
C ALA A 216 20.65 6.88 -19.04
N ALA A 217 21.69 6.49 -18.31
CA ALA A 217 21.56 5.54 -17.21
C ALA A 217 21.63 6.28 -15.88
N VAL A 218 20.69 6.01 -14.97
CA VAL A 218 20.62 6.72 -13.67
C VAL A 218 20.49 5.76 -12.51
N ALA A 219 21.02 6.17 -11.36
CA ALA A 219 20.85 5.47 -10.10
C ALA A 219 20.94 6.45 -8.93
N LEU A 220 20.27 6.14 -7.83
CA LEU A 220 20.44 6.84 -6.56
C LEU A 220 21.67 6.23 -5.86
N ILE A 221 22.51 7.07 -5.25
CA ILE A 221 23.71 6.58 -4.56
C ILE A 221 23.27 5.88 -3.27
N PRO A 222 23.70 4.62 -3.03
CA PRO A 222 23.42 3.91 -1.78
C PRO A 222 24.34 4.44 -0.67
N ASP A 223 24.14 5.68 -0.24
CA ASP A 223 24.98 6.32 0.77
C ASP A 223 24.62 5.90 2.21
N VAL A 224 25.59 6.04 3.10
CA VAL A 224 25.44 5.68 4.52
C VAL A 224 24.34 6.51 5.19
N ALA A 225 24.19 7.78 4.83
CA ALA A 225 23.16 8.66 5.38
C ALA A 225 21.73 8.14 5.09
N THR A 226 21.52 7.52 3.93
CA THR A 226 20.25 6.89 3.57
C THR A 226 20.00 5.63 4.40
N LEU A 227 20.99 4.76 4.54
CA LEU A 227 20.85 3.55 5.35
C LEU A 227 20.64 3.88 6.84
N ASP A 228 21.39 4.84 7.36
CA ASP A 228 21.27 5.32 8.74
C ASP A 228 19.88 5.91 9.01
N TRP A 229 19.26 6.61 8.04
CA TRP A 229 17.90 7.08 8.19
C TRP A 229 16.89 5.94 8.36
N HIS A 230 17.02 4.86 7.57
CA HIS A 230 16.17 3.67 7.71
C HIS A 230 16.40 2.98 9.05
N HIS A 231 17.65 2.84 9.47
CA HIS A 231 18.00 2.22 10.75
C HIS A 231 17.61 3.09 11.95
N ALA A 232 17.63 4.42 11.84
CA ALA A 232 17.12 5.33 12.87
C ALA A 232 15.60 5.17 13.04
N ARG A 233 14.87 5.02 11.93
CA ARG A 233 13.43 4.72 11.95
C ARG A 233 13.16 3.38 12.64
N GLU A 234 13.92 2.36 12.27
CA GLU A 234 13.82 1.02 12.86
C GLU A 234 14.14 1.03 14.36
N ASP A 235 15.25 1.65 14.77
CA ASP A 235 15.66 1.79 16.17
C ASP A 235 14.57 2.48 16.98
N PHE A 236 13.98 3.57 16.46
CA PHE A 236 12.90 4.28 17.13
C PHE A 236 11.65 3.40 17.28
N VAL A 237 11.15 2.83 16.18
CA VAL A 237 9.91 2.04 16.19
C VAL A 237 10.07 0.79 17.06
N SER A 238 11.20 0.09 16.94
CA SER A 238 11.48 -1.09 17.74
C SER A 238 11.57 -0.74 19.23
N THR A 239 12.25 0.34 19.59
CA THR A 239 12.42 0.72 21.00
C THR A 239 11.09 1.10 21.62
N GLU A 240 10.26 1.87 20.92
CA GLU A 240 8.96 2.30 21.42
C GLU A 240 8.00 1.10 21.59
N THR A 241 7.92 0.21 20.59
CA THR A 241 6.98 -0.93 20.62
C THR A 241 7.37 -2.02 21.62
N HIS A 242 8.63 -2.09 22.03
CA HIS A 242 9.14 -3.07 23.00
C HIS A 242 9.40 -2.49 24.40
N GLY A 243 9.14 -1.20 24.62
CA GLY A 243 9.39 -0.54 25.91
C GLY A 243 10.88 -0.42 26.26
N GLY A 244 11.77 -0.43 25.27
CA GLY A 244 13.22 -0.44 25.42
C GLY A 244 13.90 -1.07 24.21
N ARG A 245 15.23 -0.87 24.06
CA ARG A 245 16.00 -1.44 22.94
C ARG A 245 16.12 -2.97 23.11
N PRO A 246 15.52 -3.79 22.23
CA PRO A 246 15.61 -5.24 22.35
C PRO A 246 16.95 -5.79 21.86
N ALA A 247 17.38 -6.94 22.37
CA ALA A 247 18.71 -7.51 22.10
C ALA A 247 18.95 -7.88 20.62
N PHE A 248 17.90 -8.17 19.84
CA PHE A 248 18.06 -8.45 18.40
C PHE A 248 18.48 -7.23 17.58
N MET A 249 18.48 -6.02 18.18
CA MET A 249 18.94 -4.77 17.56
C MET A 249 20.44 -4.52 17.75
N ASP A 250 21.15 -5.41 18.47
CA ASP A 250 22.60 -5.34 18.65
C ASP A 250 23.30 -6.10 17.50
N GLY A 251 23.56 -5.38 16.43
CA GLY A 251 24.01 -5.95 15.15
C GLY A 251 22.85 -6.51 14.32
N GLY A 252 23.16 -7.28 13.27
CA GLY A 252 22.12 -8.00 12.52
C GLY A 252 21.19 -7.09 11.71
N ARG A 253 21.74 -6.00 11.16
CA ARG A 253 21.12 -5.15 10.11
C ARG A 253 21.71 -5.39 8.72
N GLY A 254 22.52 -6.43 8.62
CA GLY A 254 23.11 -6.89 7.38
C GLY A 254 23.99 -8.12 7.60
N ALA A 255 24.40 -8.72 6.50
CA ALA A 255 25.34 -9.83 6.47
C ALA A 255 26.28 -9.69 5.26
N LEU A 256 27.46 -10.30 5.39
CA LEU A 256 28.49 -10.34 4.37
C LEU A 256 29.03 -11.77 4.24
N VAL A 257 29.36 -12.16 3.01
CA VAL A 257 29.91 -13.47 2.67
C VAL A 257 30.96 -13.32 1.59
N GLU A 258 32.00 -14.15 1.63
CA GLU A 258 32.97 -14.24 0.54
C GLU A 258 32.47 -15.25 -0.50
N VAL A 259 32.29 -14.80 -1.75
CA VAL A 259 31.81 -15.63 -2.86
C VAL A 259 32.95 -16.50 -3.38
N LYS A 260 34.13 -15.90 -3.54
CA LYS A 260 35.42 -16.49 -3.91
C LYS A 260 36.52 -15.56 -3.40
N SER A 261 37.77 -16.01 -3.44
CA SER A 261 38.91 -15.22 -2.95
C SER A 261 38.89 -13.79 -3.49
N GLY A 262 38.73 -12.82 -2.59
CA GLY A 262 38.73 -11.39 -2.93
C GLY A 262 37.44 -10.83 -3.54
N VAL A 263 36.35 -11.60 -3.61
CA VAL A 263 35.03 -11.13 -4.07
C VAL A 263 33.99 -11.37 -2.98
N ARG A 264 33.42 -10.28 -2.46
CA ARG A 264 32.40 -10.32 -1.41
C ARG A 264 31.00 -10.17 -1.98
N ALA A 265 30.02 -10.63 -1.23
CA ALA A 265 28.63 -10.24 -1.38
C ALA A 265 28.11 -9.80 -0.01
N TRP A 266 27.26 -8.78 0.01
CA TRP A 266 26.62 -8.33 1.23
C TRP A 266 25.17 -7.93 1.00
N CYS A 267 24.44 -7.95 2.10
CA CYS A 267 23.05 -7.56 2.16
C CYS A 267 22.84 -6.66 3.38
N VAL A 268 22.10 -5.58 3.22
CA VAL A 268 21.65 -4.68 4.30
C VAL A 268 20.13 -4.70 4.32
N TRP A 269 19.52 -4.66 5.50
CA TRP A 269 18.07 -4.71 5.66
C TRP A 269 17.57 -3.79 6.77
N THR A 270 16.24 -3.64 6.83
CA THR A 270 15.52 -2.97 7.92
C THR A 270 14.23 -3.74 8.25
N ARG A 271 13.65 -3.47 9.41
CA ARG A 271 12.41 -4.09 9.89
C ARG A 271 11.30 -3.04 9.89
N VAL A 272 10.14 -3.43 9.41
CA VAL A 272 8.94 -2.58 9.35
C VAL A 272 7.82 -3.30 10.09
N TRP A 273 7.36 -2.66 11.17
CA TRP A 273 6.19 -3.10 11.94
C TRP A 273 4.93 -2.43 11.38
N THR A 274 3.98 -3.26 10.96
CA THR A 274 2.67 -2.83 10.46
C THR A 274 1.77 -2.41 11.61
N ASN A 275 0.70 -1.70 11.30
CA ASN A 275 -0.31 -1.36 12.29
C ASN A 275 -0.98 -2.67 12.76
N PRO A 276 -1.07 -2.95 14.08
CA PRO A 276 -1.72 -4.17 14.58
C PRO A 276 -3.21 -4.31 14.23
N GLN A 277 -3.83 -3.26 13.69
CA GLN A 277 -5.21 -3.26 13.21
C GLN A 277 -5.35 -3.64 11.73
N GLU A 278 -4.23 -3.75 11.02
CA GLU A 278 -4.16 -4.21 9.63
C GLU A 278 -3.77 -5.70 9.60
N ASP A 279 -4.22 -6.42 8.58
CA ASP A 279 -3.87 -7.83 8.37
C ASP A 279 -2.48 -7.99 7.72
N ASP A 280 -1.77 -6.89 7.48
CA ASP A 280 -0.47 -6.87 6.80
C ASP A 280 0.67 -7.41 7.70
N PRO A 281 1.60 -8.20 7.15
CA PRO A 281 2.67 -8.80 7.94
C PRO A 281 3.76 -7.78 8.32
N ASN A 282 4.22 -7.86 9.57
CA ASN A 282 5.54 -7.30 9.92
C ASN A 282 6.62 -7.90 9.02
N THR A 283 7.38 -7.05 8.34
CA THR A 283 8.26 -7.46 7.24
C THR A 283 9.69 -6.96 7.44
N LEU A 284 10.66 -7.84 7.19
CA LEU A 284 12.07 -7.45 7.04
C LEU A 284 12.35 -7.16 5.57
N HIS A 285 12.68 -5.92 5.25
CA HIS A 285 12.98 -5.51 3.88
C HIS A 285 14.48 -5.51 3.63
N ILE A 286 14.92 -6.20 2.59
CA ILE A 286 16.26 -6.06 2.06
C ILE A 286 16.38 -4.68 1.40
N LEU A 287 17.21 -3.83 2.02
CA LEU A 287 17.50 -2.47 1.56
C LEU A 287 18.49 -2.48 0.39
N ARG A 288 19.49 -3.36 0.46
CA ARG A 288 20.52 -3.45 -0.58
C ARG A 288 21.12 -4.83 -0.60
N LEU A 289 21.33 -5.36 -1.80
CA LEU A 289 22.10 -6.57 -2.04
C LEU A 289 23.14 -6.29 -3.13
N THR A 290 24.40 -6.55 -2.81
CA THR A 290 25.53 -6.25 -3.69
C THR A 290 26.49 -7.43 -3.77
N VAL A 291 27.02 -7.67 -4.96
CA VAL A 291 28.12 -8.62 -5.22
C VAL A 291 29.25 -7.87 -5.93
N GLU A 292 30.49 -8.05 -5.48
CA GLU A 292 31.70 -7.38 -6.02
C GLU A 292 32.20 -7.99 -7.33
N ASP A 293 31.28 -8.34 -8.21
CA ASP A 293 31.60 -8.87 -9.54
C ASP A 293 30.37 -8.63 -10.43
N GLU A 294 30.56 -7.79 -11.45
CA GLU A 294 29.49 -7.37 -12.36
C GLU A 294 28.98 -8.50 -13.25
N SER A 295 29.75 -9.58 -13.41
CA SER A 295 29.30 -10.73 -14.19
C SER A 295 28.12 -11.48 -13.57
N TYR A 296 27.79 -11.21 -12.30
CA TYR A 296 26.69 -11.85 -11.58
C TYR A 296 25.38 -11.06 -11.62
N SER A 297 25.35 -9.87 -12.22
CA SER A 297 24.11 -9.10 -12.41
C SER A 297 24.28 -8.09 -13.53
N ASP A 298 23.39 -8.19 -14.52
CA ASP A 298 23.19 -7.15 -15.54
C ASP A 298 22.14 -6.10 -15.12
N PHE A 299 21.64 -6.19 -13.87
CA PHE A 299 20.57 -5.34 -13.31
C PHE A 299 19.26 -5.42 -14.07
N SER A 300 19.13 -6.40 -14.96
CA SER A 300 17.83 -6.73 -15.53
C SER A 300 16.93 -7.31 -14.42
N PRO A 301 15.62 -7.06 -14.51
CA PRO A 301 14.66 -7.77 -13.68
C PRO A 301 14.87 -9.29 -13.81
N ALA A 302 14.75 -10.00 -12.69
CA ALA A 302 14.85 -11.45 -12.70
C ALA A 302 13.92 -12.09 -13.74
N SER A 303 14.49 -13.00 -14.52
CA SER A 303 13.78 -13.90 -15.44
C SER A 303 14.07 -15.36 -15.09
N GLU A 304 13.18 -16.26 -15.51
CA GLU A 304 13.35 -17.71 -15.37
C GLU A 304 14.63 -18.21 -16.05
N ASP A 305 14.86 -17.81 -17.30
CA ASP A 305 16.05 -18.18 -18.06
C ASP A 305 17.33 -17.69 -17.37
N GLY A 306 17.32 -16.45 -16.86
CA GLY A 306 18.44 -15.91 -16.11
C GLY A 306 18.66 -16.67 -14.80
N ALA A 307 17.61 -17.02 -14.06
CA ALA A 307 17.74 -17.75 -12.80
C ALA A 307 18.29 -19.16 -13.02
N GLN A 308 17.88 -19.82 -14.11
CA GLN A 308 18.41 -21.13 -14.49
C GLN A 308 19.91 -21.09 -14.77
N ARG A 309 20.45 -19.99 -15.32
CA ARG A 309 21.90 -19.80 -15.53
C ARG A 309 22.69 -19.76 -14.23
N PHE A 310 22.10 -19.22 -13.16
CA PHE A 310 22.75 -19.11 -11.84
C PHE A 310 22.43 -20.29 -10.91
N ALA A 311 21.54 -21.21 -11.30
CA ALA A 311 21.14 -22.34 -10.49
C ALA A 311 22.35 -23.17 -10.03
N GLY A 312 22.46 -23.36 -8.71
CA GLY A 312 23.56 -24.13 -8.09
C GLY A 312 24.95 -23.47 -8.10
N SER A 313 25.08 -22.27 -8.69
CA SER A 313 26.35 -21.53 -8.75
C SER A 313 26.87 -21.10 -7.37
N GLY A 314 28.17 -20.79 -7.28
CA GLY A 314 28.78 -20.26 -6.06
C GLY A 314 28.15 -18.93 -5.60
N VAL A 315 27.83 -18.04 -6.55
CA VAL A 315 27.16 -16.77 -6.23
C VAL A 315 25.72 -16.98 -5.74
N ALA A 316 24.96 -17.90 -6.33
CA ALA A 316 23.62 -18.21 -5.84
C ALA A 316 23.65 -18.77 -4.43
N LYS A 317 24.62 -19.64 -4.10
CA LYS A 317 24.81 -20.15 -2.73
C LYS A 317 25.23 -19.05 -1.75
N ALA A 318 26.09 -18.13 -2.17
CA ALA A 318 26.50 -17.00 -1.35
C ALA A 318 25.33 -16.05 -1.06
N ILE A 319 24.57 -15.67 -2.09
CA ILE A 319 23.35 -14.86 -1.92
C ILE A 319 22.33 -15.61 -1.03
N ALA A 320 22.12 -16.90 -1.26
CA ALA A 320 21.22 -17.71 -0.43
C ALA A 320 21.62 -17.71 1.04
N ALA A 321 22.93 -17.71 1.34
CA ALA A 321 23.42 -17.59 2.72
C ALA A 321 23.06 -16.23 3.37
N LEU A 322 23.09 -15.15 2.59
CA LEU A 322 22.67 -13.82 3.04
C LEU A 322 21.15 -13.77 3.29
N LEU A 323 20.35 -14.29 2.35
CA LEU A 323 18.90 -14.33 2.47
C LEU A 323 18.45 -15.25 3.62
N ALA A 324 19.12 -16.39 3.82
CA ALA A 324 18.87 -17.28 4.96
C ALA A 324 19.17 -16.60 6.31
N GLU A 325 20.22 -15.77 6.39
CA GLU A 325 20.45 -14.96 7.60
C GLU A 325 19.34 -13.95 7.80
N ALA A 326 18.86 -13.31 6.74
CA ALA A 326 17.73 -12.40 6.82
C ALA A 326 16.47 -13.12 7.34
N GLN A 327 16.18 -14.36 6.93
CA GLN A 327 15.05 -15.13 7.46
C GLN A 327 15.17 -15.41 8.97
N VAL A 328 16.37 -15.75 9.43
CA VAL A 328 16.65 -15.99 10.86
C VAL A 328 16.50 -14.71 11.67
N GLN A 329 16.99 -13.58 11.14
CA GLN A 329 16.87 -12.27 11.77
C GLN A 329 15.42 -11.77 11.78
N ALA A 330 14.67 -12.03 10.72
CA ALA A 330 13.24 -11.75 10.64
C ALA A 330 12.50 -12.50 11.75
N LYS A 331 12.72 -13.82 11.86
CA LYS A 331 12.06 -14.64 12.89
C LYS A 331 12.42 -14.20 14.30
N ALA A 332 13.71 -13.92 14.56
CA ALA A 332 14.20 -13.49 15.87
C ALA A 332 13.65 -12.12 16.31
N SER A 333 13.14 -11.31 15.39
CA SER A 333 12.56 -9.98 15.65
C SER A 333 11.03 -9.94 15.50
N GLY A 334 10.37 -11.10 15.39
CA GLY A 334 8.91 -11.18 15.26
C GLY A 334 8.38 -10.71 13.91
N MET A 335 9.21 -10.67 12.87
CA MET A 335 8.78 -10.47 11.49
C MET A 335 8.23 -11.79 10.94
N HIS A 336 7.24 -11.72 10.07
CA HIS A 336 6.62 -12.88 9.44
C HIS A 336 7.33 -13.29 8.16
N GLU A 337 7.87 -12.31 7.43
CA GLU A 337 8.46 -12.51 6.12
C GLU A 337 9.66 -11.59 5.87
N VAL A 338 10.40 -11.95 4.83
CA VAL A 338 11.47 -11.15 4.25
C VAL A 338 11.10 -10.81 2.82
N GLN A 339 11.33 -9.56 2.44
CA GLN A 339 11.03 -9.08 1.10
C GLN A 339 12.24 -8.40 0.46
N ILE A 340 12.51 -8.71 -0.81
CA ILE A 340 13.52 -8.03 -1.62
C ILE A 340 12.88 -7.50 -2.91
N TRP A 341 13.13 -6.23 -3.21
CA TRP A 341 12.57 -5.56 -4.38
C TRP A 341 13.53 -5.61 -5.56
N ASN A 342 12.94 -5.65 -6.76
CA ASN A 342 13.61 -5.70 -8.06
C ASN A 342 14.78 -6.71 -8.06
N PRO A 343 14.52 -7.98 -7.71
CA PRO A 343 15.55 -8.98 -7.61
C PRO A 343 16.21 -9.22 -8.96
N THR A 344 17.51 -9.53 -8.91
CA THR A 344 18.25 -10.01 -10.08
C THR A 344 17.97 -11.49 -10.30
N SER A 345 18.26 -12.02 -11.49
CA SER A 345 18.17 -13.47 -11.74
C SER A 345 19.05 -14.31 -10.80
N ALA A 346 20.22 -13.81 -10.38
CA ALA A 346 21.03 -14.49 -9.38
C ALA A 346 20.35 -14.51 -7.99
N THR A 347 19.66 -13.42 -7.64
CA THR A 347 18.83 -13.35 -6.43
C THR A 347 17.67 -14.33 -6.47
N LEU A 348 16.95 -14.46 -7.60
CA LEU A 348 15.86 -15.43 -7.74
C LEU A 348 16.38 -16.87 -7.62
N ALA A 349 17.49 -17.19 -8.30
CA ALA A 349 18.12 -18.51 -8.19
C ALA A 349 18.52 -18.84 -6.75
N ALA A 350 19.01 -17.84 -6.00
CA ALA A 350 19.37 -17.98 -4.60
C ALA A 350 18.16 -18.12 -3.67
N ALA A 351 17.10 -17.34 -3.89
CA ALA A 351 15.85 -17.45 -3.13
C ALA A 351 15.26 -18.87 -3.24
N ARG A 352 15.33 -19.48 -4.42
CA ARG A 352 14.89 -20.87 -4.66
C ARG A 352 15.70 -21.94 -3.92
N LEU A 353 16.90 -21.62 -3.44
CA LEU A 353 17.69 -22.53 -2.61
C LEU A 353 17.21 -22.58 -1.16
N ILE A 354 16.56 -21.51 -0.68
CA ILE A 354 16.06 -21.40 0.70
C ILE A 354 14.56 -21.59 0.79
N ASP A 355 13.85 -21.31 -0.30
CA ASP A 355 12.42 -21.51 -0.47
C ASP A 355 12.13 -21.89 -1.92
N SER A 356 11.82 -23.16 -2.18
CA SER A 356 11.54 -23.66 -3.53
C SER A 356 10.33 -22.99 -4.19
N GLY A 357 9.44 -22.37 -3.40
CA GLY A 357 8.28 -21.63 -3.88
C GLY A 357 8.59 -20.18 -4.27
N ALA A 358 9.82 -19.69 -4.05
CA ALA A 358 10.18 -18.32 -4.35
C ALA A 358 9.96 -17.98 -5.83
N ALA A 359 9.10 -16.98 -6.05
CA ALA A 359 8.71 -16.48 -7.35
C ALA A 359 8.80 -14.95 -7.39
N VAL A 360 9.00 -14.42 -8.58
CA VAL A 360 8.97 -12.97 -8.80
C VAL A 360 7.52 -12.54 -8.97
N GLU A 361 7.11 -11.59 -8.16
CA GLU A 361 5.78 -11.00 -8.21
C GLU A 361 5.87 -9.56 -8.71
N GLU A 362 5.13 -9.26 -9.78
CA GLU A 362 4.97 -7.90 -10.29
C GLU A 362 3.91 -7.14 -9.48
N ARG A 363 4.30 -5.96 -8.98
CA ARG A 363 3.40 -5.06 -8.29
C ARG A 363 2.64 -4.23 -9.32
N GLU A 364 1.31 -4.26 -9.24
CA GLU A 364 0.41 -3.50 -10.11
C GLU A 364 -0.32 -2.35 -9.40
N LYS A 365 -0.48 -2.46 -8.08
CA LYS A 365 -1.34 -1.55 -7.29
C LYS A 365 -0.56 -0.69 -6.32
N GLU A 366 0.39 -1.29 -5.61
CA GLU A 366 1.06 -0.65 -4.50
C GLU A 366 2.56 -0.62 -4.70
N SER A 367 3.23 0.34 -4.07
CA SER A 367 4.68 0.49 -4.13
C SER A 367 5.24 0.50 -5.56
N ILE A 368 4.51 1.14 -6.49
CA ILE A 368 4.94 1.26 -7.88
C ILE A 368 6.03 2.31 -7.99
N THR A 369 7.21 1.85 -8.34
CA THR A 369 8.38 2.69 -8.52
C THR A 369 8.14 3.64 -9.71
N SER A 370 8.16 4.94 -9.47
CA SER A 370 7.82 5.95 -10.48
C SER A 370 8.86 7.07 -10.53
N LEU A 371 9.28 7.46 -11.73
CA LEU A 371 10.34 8.44 -11.94
C LEU A 371 9.86 9.58 -12.84
N GLN A 372 10.14 10.81 -12.41
CA GLN A 372 10.00 12.00 -13.24
C GLN A 372 11.37 12.48 -13.69
N TRP A 373 11.60 12.46 -15.01
CA TRP A 373 12.84 12.85 -15.65
C TRP A 373 12.86 14.35 -15.94
N TYR A 374 13.94 15.03 -15.55
CA TYR A 374 14.13 16.47 -15.79
C TYR A 374 15.26 16.79 -16.76
N GLY A 375 16.14 15.81 -17.04
CA GLY A 375 17.23 15.97 -17.98
C GLY A 375 16.79 16.02 -19.45
N GLN A 376 17.77 16.08 -20.34
CA GLN A 376 17.53 16.15 -21.79
C GLN A 376 16.94 14.82 -22.31
N GLY A 377 15.98 14.90 -23.23
CA GLY A 377 15.35 13.74 -23.88
C GLY A 377 14.07 13.25 -23.18
N SER A 378 13.57 12.10 -23.61
CA SER A 378 12.39 11.48 -23.01
C SER A 378 12.75 10.61 -21.82
N TRP A 379 11.84 10.46 -20.85
CA TRP A 379 11.95 9.43 -19.81
C TRP A 379 12.06 8.01 -20.39
N LYS A 380 11.57 7.79 -21.62
CA LYS A 380 11.69 6.51 -22.34
C LYS A 380 13.13 6.15 -22.69
N ASP A 381 14.01 7.14 -22.68
CA ASP A 381 15.45 7.02 -22.99
C ASP A 381 16.29 6.93 -21.72
N VAL A 382 15.65 6.67 -20.58
CA VAL A 382 16.28 6.56 -19.27
C VAL A 382 16.28 5.11 -18.82
N ASP A 383 17.47 4.55 -18.64
CA ASP A 383 17.70 3.25 -18.03
C ASP A 383 17.94 3.48 -16.53
N TRP A 384 16.90 3.23 -15.73
CA TRP A 384 17.00 3.39 -14.28
C TRP A 384 17.45 2.09 -13.63
N LEU A 385 18.66 2.10 -13.06
CA LEU A 385 19.12 1.03 -12.17
C LEU A 385 18.45 1.26 -10.82
N ILE A 386 17.35 0.55 -10.58
CA ILE A 386 16.63 0.61 -9.31
C ILE A 386 17.43 -0.18 -8.27
N VAL A 387 18.45 0.46 -7.71
CA VAL A 387 19.31 -0.08 -6.65
C VAL A 387 18.85 0.30 -5.23
N GLN A 388 17.68 0.93 -5.12
CA GLN A 388 17.25 1.55 -3.87
C GLN A 388 16.70 0.58 -2.82
N PRO A 389 16.88 0.94 -1.52
CA PRO A 389 16.09 0.38 -0.44
C PRO A 389 14.60 0.53 -0.67
N ALA A 390 13.85 -0.49 -0.24
CA ALA A 390 12.42 -0.37 -0.04
C ALA A 390 12.09 0.96 0.70
N PRO A 391 10.99 1.63 0.33
CA PRO A 391 10.79 3.05 0.46
C PRO A 391 10.69 3.57 1.89
N LEU A 392 11.13 4.82 2.01
CA LEU A 392 10.76 5.79 3.04
C LEU A 392 9.22 5.81 3.20
N PRO A 393 8.72 6.08 4.42
CA PRO A 393 7.74 5.23 5.08
C PRO A 393 6.58 4.86 4.14
N LEU A 394 6.51 3.60 3.69
CA LEU A 394 5.27 3.06 3.18
C LEU A 394 4.67 2.12 4.22
N VAL A 395 3.48 2.48 4.68
CA VAL A 395 2.50 1.51 5.14
C VAL A 395 1.57 1.33 3.93
N PRO A 396 1.24 0.10 3.52
CA PRO A 396 0.29 -0.11 2.44
C PRO A 396 -0.98 0.71 2.72
N LEU A 397 -1.49 1.43 1.72
CA LEU A 397 -2.89 1.83 1.80
C LEU A 397 -3.69 0.54 1.77
N ALA A 398 -4.27 0.16 2.91
CA ALA A 398 -5.11 -1.03 3.02
C ALA A 398 -6.02 -1.12 1.77
N PRO A 399 -5.91 -2.19 0.98
CA PRO A 399 -6.83 -2.38 -0.13
C PRO A 399 -8.23 -2.43 0.47
N ARG A 400 -9.12 -1.57 -0.02
CA ARG A 400 -10.55 -1.84 0.16
C ARG A 400 -10.81 -3.25 -0.35
N ALA A 401 -11.24 -4.12 0.56
CA ALA A 401 -11.74 -5.47 0.34
C ALA A 401 -11.92 -5.83 -1.15
N GLY A 402 -10.90 -6.45 -1.74
CA GLY A 402 -11.03 -7.18 -2.98
C GLY A 402 -11.82 -8.47 -2.72
N ARG A 403 -12.75 -8.80 -3.63
CA ARG A 403 -13.66 -9.95 -3.53
C ARG A 403 -12.93 -11.27 -3.21
N PRO A 404 -13.47 -12.14 -2.34
CA PRO A 404 -12.97 -13.50 -2.20
C PRO A 404 -13.22 -14.30 -3.49
N PRO A 405 -12.40 -15.32 -3.79
CA PRO A 405 -12.59 -16.15 -4.97
C PRO A 405 -13.91 -16.92 -4.89
N LEU A 406 -14.59 -17.00 -6.04
CA LEU A 406 -15.86 -17.72 -6.22
C LEU A 406 -15.66 -19.23 -6.05
N GLU A 407 -15.86 -19.74 -4.83
CA GLU A 407 -16.16 -21.15 -4.62
C GLU A 407 -17.67 -21.39 -4.74
N LYS A 408 -18.01 -22.43 -5.51
CA LYS A 408 -19.36 -22.81 -5.92
C LYS A 408 -20.21 -23.22 -4.71
N LEU A 409 -21.34 -22.55 -4.47
CA LEU A 409 -22.40 -23.02 -3.58
C LEU A 409 -23.75 -23.12 -4.31
N PRO A 410 -24.64 -24.05 -3.90
CA PRO A 410 -25.67 -24.62 -4.74
C PRO A 410 -26.93 -23.74 -4.87
N ARG A 411 -27.62 -23.91 -6.00
CA ARG A 411 -28.89 -23.29 -6.34
C ARG A 411 -30.01 -23.85 -5.46
N ASN A 412 -30.59 -23.04 -4.59
CA ASN A 412 -32.03 -22.86 -4.35
C ASN A 412 -32.26 -21.91 -3.16
N GLY A 413 -33.09 -20.87 -3.36
CA GLY A 413 -33.31 -19.80 -2.40
C GLY A 413 -34.31 -20.15 -1.30
N PHE A 414 -33.96 -19.84 -0.06
CA PHE A 414 -34.74 -19.33 1.09
C PHE A 414 -33.76 -19.26 2.28
N ALA A 415 -33.68 -18.13 2.99
CA ALA A 415 -32.83 -17.99 4.18
C ALA A 415 -33.69 -18.12 5.46
N LEU A 416 -33.75 -19.33 6.02
CA LEU A 416 -34.09 -19.56 7.43
C LEU A 416 -32.76 -19.55 8.20
N VAL A 417 -32.69 -18.82 9.31
CA VAL A 417 -31.50 -18.86 10.20
C VAL A 417 -31.76 -19.91 11.28
N PRO A 418 -31.05 -21.05 11.30
CA PRO A 418 -31.13 -21.97 12.43
C PRO A 418 -30.29 -21.43 13.60
N LEU A 419 -30.81 -21.54 14.81
CA LEU A 419 -30.01 -21.39 16.03
C LEU A 419 -28.95 -22.50 16.07
N ALA A 420 -27.72 -22.16 16.49
CA ALA A 420 -26.62 -23.10 16.61
C ALA A 420 -26.97 -24.30 17.53
N PRO A 421 -26.49 -25.52 17.23
CA PRO A 421 -26.78 -26.69 18.05
C PRO A 421 -26.01 -26.60 19.38
N GLY A 422 -26.72 -26.68 20.51
CA GLY A 422 -26.10 -26.71 21.84
C GLY A 422 -26.88 -26.06 22.98
N LEU A 423 -28.16 -25.73 22.81
CA LEU A 423 -28.99 -25.19 23.90
C LEU A 423 -30.28 -26.00 24.02
N ASP A 424 -30.37 -26.81 25.09
CA ASP A 424 -31.61 -27.46 25.50
C ASP A 424 -32.65 -26.41 25.94
N PRO A 425 -33.94 -26.58 25.58
CA PRO A 425 -34.99 -25.68 26.00
C PRO A 425 -35.50 -26.05 27.39
N LEU A 426 -35.30 -25.18 28.37
CA LEU A 426 -36.14 -25.14 29.57
C LEU A 426 -37.20 -24.07 29.37
N ILE A 427 -38.38 -24.49 28.92
CA ILE A 427 -39.62 -23.73 29.07
C ILE A 427 -40.45 -24.47 30.12
N GLU A 428 -40.53 -23.92 31.32
CA GLU A 428 -41.62 -24.25 32.25
C GLU A 428 -42.59 -23.06 32.32
N ASP A 429 -43.84 -23.37 31.98
CA ASP A 429 -45.12 -22.74 32.32
C ASP A 429 -45.35 -21.24 32.06
N CYS A 430 -46.20 -20.97 31.06
CA CYS A 430 -46.98 -19.74 30.95
C CYS A 430 -48.49 -20.09 30.96
N PRO A 431 -49.29 -19.62 31.94
CA PRO A 431 -50.74 -19.75 31.91
C PRO A 431 -51.41 -18.48 31.32
N ASP A 432 -52.37 -18.74 30.42
CA ASP A 432 -53.44 -17.83 29.90
C ASP A 432 -53.15 -16.94 28.65
N PRO A 433 -53.83 -17.15 27.50
CA PRO A 433 -53.57 -16.44 26.24
C PRO A 433 -54.27 -15.07 26.06
N ARG A 434 -54.76 -14.37 27.09
CA ARG A 434 -55.65 -13.18 26.88
C ARG A 434 -55.37 -11.90 27.67
N ALA A 435 -54.11 -11.57 28.00
CA ALA A 435 -53.80 -10.25 28.56
C ALA A 435 -52.51 -9.65 27.97
N ALA A 436 -52.61 -8.96 26.83
CA ALA A 436 -51.53 -8.10 26.34
C ALA A 436 -51.59 -6.74 27.06
N ARG A 437 -50.68 -6.50 28.02
CA ARG A 437 -50.32 -5.14 28.44
C ARG A 437 -49.08 -4.73 27.62
N LEU A 438 -49.27 -3.74 26.74
CA LEU A 438 -48.20 -3.06 26.02
C LEU A 438 -47.51 -2.09 27.00
N GLU A 439 -46.27 -2.38 27.40
CA GLU A 439 -45.39 -1.38 28.00
C GLU A 439 -44.42 -0.89 26.93
N GLY A 440 -44.62 0.35 26.48
CA GLY A 440 -43.77 1.02 25.49
C GLY A 440 -42.99 2.16 26.13
N GLY A 441 -41.66 2.17 25.94
CA GLY A 441 -40.82 3.35 26.13
C GLY A 441 -40.66 4.10 24.80
N SER A 442 -40.87 5.42 24.80
CA SER A 442 -40.62 6.26 23.63
C SER A 442 -39.25 6.94 23.73
N GLY A 443 -38.46 6.86 22.66
CA GLY A 443 -37.20 7.57 22.47
C GLY A 443 -37.07 8.02 21.02
N PRO A 444 -36.07 8.87 20.69
CA PRO A 444 -35.97 9.55 19.38
C PRO A 444 -35.69 8.63 18.17
N TRP A 445 -35.79 7.32 18.33
CA TRP A 445 -35.41 6.29 17.36
C TRP A 445 -36.53 5.27 17.05
N GLY A 446 -37.77 5.55 17.43
CA GLY A 446 -38.94 4.71 17.13
C GLY A 446 -39.50 3.92 18.32
N THR A 447 -40.66 3.28 18.12
CA THR A 447 -41.40 2.54 19.16
C THR A 447 -41.20 1.03 18.96
N VAL A 448 -40.79 0.34 20.03
CA VAL A 448 -40.57 -1.12 20.03
C VAL A 448 -41.72 -1.81 20.77
N CYS A 449 -42.33 -2.81 20.14
CA CYS A 449 -43.39 -3.63 20.74
C CYS A 449 -42.99 -5.11 20.70
N LEU A 450 -43.30 -5.82 21.78
CA LEU A 450 -43.07 -7.27 21.95
C LEU A 450 -44.42 -7.98 22.09
N ASP A 451 -44.57 -9.12 21.41
CA ASP A 451 -45.67 -10.05 21.68
C ASP A 451 -45.21 -11.31 22.44
N CYS A 452 -46.16 -12.07 22.96
CA CYS A 452 -45.90 -13.25 23.79
C CYS A 452 -45.31 -14.45 23.01
N ALA A 453 -45.10 -14.32 21.69
CA ALA A 453 -44.41 -15.32 20.87
C ALA A 453 -42.92 -14.98 20.67
N GLY A 454 -42.42 -13.92 21.31
CA GLY A 454 -41.02 -13.51 21.21
C GLY A 454 -40.68 -12.75 19.93
N THR A 455 -41.68 -12.25 19.22
CA THR A 455 -41.46 -11.46 18.00
C THR A 455 -41.30 -9.99 18.36
N VAL A 456 -40.19 -9.37 17.94
CA VAL A 456 -39.93 -7.93 18.10
C VAL A 456 -40.41 -7.19 16.86
N ALA A 457 -41.34 -6.26 17.01
CA ALA A 457 -41.77 -5.35 15.95
C ALA A 457 -41.30 -3.92 16.26
N VAL A 458 -40.62 -3.28 15.30
CA VAL A 458 -40.15 -1.88 15.41
C VAL A 458 -40.87 -1.04 14.35
N ALA A 459 -41.54 0.02 14.77
CA ALA A 459 -42.23 0.94 13.87
C ALA A 459 -41.38 2.19 13.60
N TRP A 460 -41.17 2.51 12.32
CA TRP A 460 -40.34 3.63 11.87
C TRP A 460 -41.18 4.79 11.29
N PRO A 461 -40.72 6.06 11.38
CA PRO A 461 -41.52 7.23 11.01
C PRO A 461 -41.73 7.39 9.48
N SER A 462 -40.88 6.79 8.65
CA SER A 462 -40.97 6.87 7.18
C SER A 462 -40.44 5.62 6.48
N ALA A 463 -40.90 5.38 5.24
CA ALA A 463 -40.52 4.22 4.43
C ALA A 463 -39.05 4.26 3.96
N GLU A 464 -38.46 5.45 3.76
CA GLU A 464 -37.04 5.59 3.39
C GLU A 464 -36.11 5.24 4.57
N GLU A 465 -36.48 5.61 5.80
CA GLU A 465 -35.71 5.21 7.00
C GLU A 465 -35.85 3.72 7.32
N ALA A 466 -37.03 3.14 7.09
CA ALA A 466 -37.25 1.71 7.27
C ALA A 466 -36.34 0.87 6.36
N VAL A 467 -36.14 1.30 5.11
CA VAL A 467 -35.29 0.61 4.13
C VAL A 467 -33.80 0.80 4.45
N TYR A 468 -33.40 1.99 4.89
CA TYR A 468 -32.00 2.28 5.23
C TYR A 468 -31.52 1.44 6.43
N TRP A 469 -32.35 1.30 7.48
CA TRP A 469 -31.97 0.58 8.70
C TRP A 469 -32.25 -0.93 8.65
N ALA A 470 -33.30 -1.38 7.97
CA ALA A 470 -33.54 -2.83 7.77
C ALA A 470 -32.38 -3.52 7.01
N ALA A 471 -31.65 -2.76 6.20
CA ALA A 471 -30.49 -3.26 5.46
C ALA A 471 -29.18 -3.33 6.28
N HIS A 472 -29.15 -2.86 7.54
CA HIS A 472 -27.87 -2.64 8.27
C HIS A 472 -27.84 -3.12 9.73
N SER A 473 -28.83 -3.84 10.24
CA SER A 473 -28.83 -4.27 11.66
C SER A 473 -29.36 -5.68 11.90
N VAL A 474 -28.62 -6.45 12.73
CA VAL A 474 -29.13 -7.61 13.46
C VAL A 474 -29.20 -7.23 14.93
N THR A 475 -30.34 -7.50 15.57
CA THR A 475 -30.57 -7.23 17.00
C THR A 475 -30.31 -8.50 17.79
N LEU A 476 -29.32 -8.49 18.70
CA LEU A 476 -29.09 -9.56 19.67
C LEU A 476 -29.46 -9.08 21.08
N LEU A 477 -30.17 -9.93 21.82
CA LEU A 477 -30.49 -9.76 23.23
C LEU A 477 -29.44 -10.49 24.08
N ASP A 478 -28.83 -9.80 25.04
CA ASP A 478 -28.02 -10.46 26.07
C ASP A 478 -28.90 -11.06 27.19
N ARG A 479 -28.30 -11.90 28.06
CA ARG A 479 -29.00 -12.58 29.17
C ARG A 479 -29.60 -11.62 30.23
N ALA A 480 -29.39 -10.31 30.11
CA ALA A 480 -29.93 -9.29 31.01
C ALA A 480 -30.93 -8.33 30.31
N GLY A 481 -31.30 -8.59 29.06
CA GLY A 481 -32.32 -7.83 28.33
C GLY A 481 -31.86 -6.47 27.77
N LYS A 482 -30.55 -6.26 27.56
CA LYS A 482 -30.05 -5.07 26.85
C LYS A 482 -29.84 -5.35 25.36
N ILE A 483 -30.22 -4.37 24.53
CA ILE A 483 -30.07 -4.40 23.07
C ILE A 483 -28.71 -3.80 22.68
N GLN A 484 -27.93 -4.50 21.85
CA GLN A 484 -26.78 -3.94 21.13
C GLN A 484 -26.93 -4.15 19.60
N CYS A 485 -26.66 -3.10 18.82
CA CYS A 485 -26.68 -3.13 17.34
C CYS A 485 -25.27 -3.24 16.77
N TYR A 486 -25.08 -4.12 15.78
CA TYR A 486 -23.86 -4.23 14.97
C TYR A 486 -24.22 -4.24 13.47
N ALA A 487 -23.38 -3.64 12.62
CA ALA A 487 -23.58 -3.53 11.17
C ALA A 487 -22.44 -4.19 10.38
N TRP A 488 -22.77 -5.00 9.36
CA TRP A 488 -21.84 -5.59 8.37
C TRP A 488 -22.43 -5.47 6.95
N LYS A 489 -21.58 -5.30 5.93
CA LYS A 489 -21.96 -4.90 4.56
C LYS A 489 -21.42 -5.89 3.51
N SER A 490 -22.30 -6.66 2.86
CA SER A 490 -22.03 -7.29 1.55
C SER A 490 -23.24 -8.07 1.00
N TYR A 491 -24.13 -7.44 0.21
CA TYR A 491 -25.11 -8.15 -0.65
C TYR A 491 -25.84 -7.24 -1.68
N LEU A 492 -25.13 -6.57 -2.61
CA LEU A 492 -25.81 -5.64 -3.56
C LEU A 492 -25.55 -5.86 -5.06
N GLU A 493 -24.71 -6.81 -5.47
CA GLU A 493 -24.38 -6.95 -6.91
C GLU A 493 -25.22 -8.00 -7.65
N TYR A 494 -26.03 -8.82 -6.97
CA TYR A 494 -26.87 -9.83 -7.63
C TYR A 494 -28.32 -9.37 -7.89
N GLU A 495 -28.89 -8.52 -7.04
CA GLU A 495 -30.29 -8.07 -7.20
C GLU A 495 -30.48 -7.04 -8.33
N ALA A 496 -29.48 -6.19 -8.59
CA ALA A 496 -29.60 -5.16 -9.64
C ALA A 496 -29.70 -5.75 -11.06
N VAL A 497 -28.99 -6.85 -11.33
CA VAL A 497 -29.02 -7.54 -12.63
C VAL A 497 -30.31 -8.36 -12.78
N TYR A 498 -30.82 -8.95 -11.69
CA TYR A 498 -32.06 -9.73 -11.71
C TYR A 498 -33.30 -8.85 -11.92
N LEU A 499 -33.36 -7.68 -11.26
CA LEU A 499 -34.45 -6.71 -11.36
C LEU A 499 -34.45 -5.96 -12.71
N ALA A 500 -33.29 -5.79 -13.34
CA ALA A 500 -33.19 -5.23 -14.69
C ALA A 500 -33.71 -6.20 -15.78
N ALA A 501 -33.57 -7.51 -15.56
CA ALA A 501 -34.10 -8.54 -16.46
C ALA A 501 -35.59 -8.87 -16.21
N HIS A 502 -36.12 -8.62 -15.01
CA HIS A 502 -37.51 -8.93 -14.61
C HIS A 502 -38.14 -7.79 -13.80
N PRO A 503 -38.57 -6.68 -14.44
CA PRO A 503 -39.17 -5.57 -13.73
C PRO A 503 -40.49 -5.98 -13.04
N PRO A 504 -40.71 -5.64 -11.77
CA PRO A 504 -41.92 -6.01 -11.06
C PRO A 504 -43.14 -5.27 -11.64
N THR A 505 -44.18 -6.03 -11.97
CA THR A 505 -45.49 -5.50 -12.39
C THR A 505 -46.48 -5.54 -11.23
N LEU A 506 -47.09 -4.40 -10.92
CA LEU A 506 -48.27 -4.34 -10.04
C LEU A 506 -49.54 -4.34 -10.89
N ARG A 507 -50.52 -5.17 -10.49
CA ARG A 507 -51.90 -5.12 -10.99
C ARG A 507 -52.75 -4.37 -9.99
N ASP A 508 -53.52 -3.38 -10.47
CA ASP A 508 -54.56 -2.78 -9.65
C ASP A 508 -55.78 -3.72 -9.50
N ARG A 509 -56.73 -3.37 -8.64
CA ARG A 509 -57.95 -4.17 -8.38
C ARG A 509 -58.89 -4.27 -9.60
N GLY A 510 -58.57 -3.63 -10.74
CA GLY A 510 -59.25 -3.77 -12.02
C GLY A 510 -58.50 -4.61 -13.06
N GLY A 511 -57.33 -5.16 -12.71
CA GLY A 511 -56.59 -6.11 -13.55
C GLY A 511 -55.74 -5.48 -14.65
N ARG A 512 -55.49 -4.16 -14.64
CA ARG A 512 -54.50 -3.55 -15.55
C ARG A 512 -53.11 -3.56 -14.95
N ILE A 513 -52.12 -3.87 -15.78
CA ILE A 513 -50.69 -3.85 -15.44
C ILE A 513 -50.15 -2.44 -15.73
N GLN A 514 -49.56 -1.78 -14.73
CA GLN A 514 -48.77 -0.56 -14.94
C GLN A 514 -47.29 -0.84 -14.69
N CYS A 515 -46.45 -0.38 -15.63
CA CYS A 515 -45.00 -0.46 -15.54
C CYS A 515 -44.46 0.84 -14.93
N LEU A 516 -43.79 0.75 -13.77
CA LEU A 516 -43.17 1.89 -13.09
C LEU A 516 -41.72 2.08 -13.57
N SER A 517 -41.52 2.79 -14.68
CA SER A 517 -40.23 3.50 -14.90
C SER A 517 -40.38 4.64 -15.91
N GLN A 518 -40.31 5.88 -15.41
CA GLN A 518 -40.09 7.08 -16.22
C GLN A 518 -38.67 7.62 -15.93
N SER A 519 -37.65 6.88 -16.34
CA SER A 519 -36.31 7.44 -16.46
C SER A 519 -35.78 7.13 -17.87
N SER A 520 -35.53 8.19 -18.64
CA SER A 520 -34.98 8.11 -19.99
C SER A 520 -33.50 7.71 -20.02
N GLU A 521 -32.82 7.74 -18.87
CA GLU A 521 -31.40 7.43 -18.74
C GLU A 521 -31.16 5.92 -18.61
N LEU A 522 -32.02 5.19 -17.88
CA LEU A 522 -31.94 3.73 -17.77
C LEU A 522 -32.16 3.02 -19.11
N LYS A 523 -32.96 3.59 -20.01
CA LYS A 523 -33.13 3.06 -21.38
C LYS A 523 -31.89 3.25 -22.26
N LYS A 524 -31.11 4.32 -22.02
CA LYS A 524 -29.87 4.59 -22.77
C LYS A 524 -28.73 3.68 -22.31
N GLU A 525 -28.62 3.41 -21.02
CA GLU A 525 -27.65 2.43 -20.49
C GLU A 525 -27.99 1.00 -20.90
N ALA A 526 -29.26 0.59 -20.86
CA ALA A 526 -29.66 -0.75 -21.31
C ALA A 526 -29.37 -0.98 -22.81
N ALA A 527 -29.59 0.05 -23.66
CA ALA A 527 -29.25 0.00 -25.08
C ALA A 527 -27.73 -0.06 -25.32
N TYR A 528 -26.93 0.62 -24.48
CA TYR A 528 -25.47 0.59 -24.54
C TYR A 528 -24.92 -0.81 -24.22
N TRP A 529 -25.43 -1.47 -23.18
CA TRP A 529 -24.98 -2.81 -22.80
C TRP A 529 -25.45 -3.90 -23.77
N ALA A 530 -26.68 -3.80 -24.30
CA ALA A 530 -27.19 -4.73 -25.32
C ALA A 530 -26.42 -4.66 -26.67
N ALA A 531 -25.89 -3.49 -27.04
CA ALA A 531 -25.10 -3.31 -28.27
C ALA A 531 -23.65 -3.83 -28.16
N HIS A 532 -23.11 -3.96 -26.95
CA HIS A 532 -21.69 -4.28 -26.72
C HIS A 532 -21.45 -5.67 -26.12
N SER A 533 -22.49 -6.48 -25.97
CA SER A 533 -22.40 -7.86 -25.50
C SER A 533 -22.94 -8.83 -26.56
N ALA A 534 -22.19 -8.98 -27.66
CA ALA A 534 -22.40 -10.06 -28.61
C ALA A 534 -21.10 -10.86 -28.79
N LYS A 535 -21.02 -12.01 -28.13
CA LYS A 535 -20.36 -13.20 -28.69
C LYS A 535 -21.33 -14.39 -28.54
N PRO A 536 -21.39 -15.30 -29.52
CA PRO A 536 -22.44 -16.31 -29.60
C PRO A 536 -22.24 -17.37 -28.52
N LEU A 537 -23.32 -17.75 -27.85
CA LEU A 537 -23.37 -18.98 -27.06
C LEU A 537 -23.57 -20.14 -28.03
N ASP A 538 -22.53 -20.97 -28.21
CA ASP A 538 -22.66 -22.30 -28.80
C ASP A 538 -23.57 -23.16 -27.90
N LEU A 539 -24.68 -23.60 -28.48
CA LEU A 539 -25.54 -24.65 -27.93
C LEU A 539 -24.80 -25.99 -28.06
N VAL A 540 -24.31 -26.54 -26.95
CA VAL A 540 -23.88 -27.93 -26.89
C VAL A 540 -25.07 -28.79 -26.47
N GLU A 541 -25.54 -29.60 -27.43
CA GLU A 541 -26.53 -30.66 -27.24
C GLU A 541 -25.97 -31.76 -26.32
N ASN A 542 -26.74 -32.13 -25.29
CA ASN A 542 -26.47 -33.28 -24.45
C ASN A 542 -26.86 -34.57 -25.19
N HIS A 543 -25.88 -35.41 -25.52
CA HIS A 543 -26.09 -36.81 -25.87
C HIS A 543 -25.78 -37.74 -24.67
N GLN A 544 -26.85 -38.43 -24.24
CA GLN A 544 -26.96 -39.81 -23.74
C GLN A 544 -25.90 -40.43 -22.80
N LEU A 545 -26.41 -40.89 -21.65
CA LEU A 545 -25.92 -42.02 -20.87
C LEU A 545 -26.12 -43.33 -21.66
N GLY A 546 -25.10 -44.18 -21.64
CA GLY A 546 -25.16 -45.60 -21.99
C GLY A 546 -24.16 -46.38 -21.12
N ASP A 547 -24.73 -47.30 -20.35
CA ASP A 547 -24.19 -48.39 -19.50
C ASP A 547 -23.26 -48.07 -18.32
#